data_AF-R0IHD7-F1
#
_entry.id   AF-R0IHD7-F1
#
_cell.length_a   1.000
_cell.length_b   1.000
_cell.length_c   1.000
_cell.angle_alpha   90.00
_cell.angle_beta   90.00
_cell.angle_gamma   90.00
#
_symmetry.space_group_name_H-M   'P 1'
#
loop_
_entity.id
_entity.type
_entity.pdbx_description
1 polymer ?
#
loop_
_entity_poly.entity_id
_entity_poly.type
_entity_poly.pdbx_seq_one_letter_code
_entity_poly.pdbx_strand_id
1 'polypeptide(L)'
;TPLPFHRFYLLSSPILQVPNEAATPVDPSPGLEFDYRKKKKMSGNTPATAASSSKSKAAGTSQPQEKRKTLFQKELQHMMYGFGDEQNPLPETVALVEDIVVEYVTDLTHKAQEIGSKRGRLLVDDFLYLIRKDLPKLNRCRELLAMQEELKQARKAFDVDEKELVD
;
A
#
# COMPACT_ATOMS: atom_id res chain seq x y z
N THR A 1 -39.03 -55.97 -1.67
CA THR A 1 -37.58 -55.94 -1.34
C THR A 1 -36.99 -54.65 -1.88
N PRO A 2 -35.98 -54.05 -1.21
CA PRO A 2 -36.27 -52.80 -0.51
C PRO A 2 -35.61 -51.52 -1.05
N LEU A 3 -36.10 -50.38 -0.52
CA LEU A 3 -35.47 -49.07 -0.55
C LEU A 3 -34.11 -49.05 0.18
N PRO A 4 -33.27 -48.04 -0.10
CA PRO A 4 -32.90 -47.09 0.96
C PRO A 4 -33.36 -45.67 0.61
N PHE A 5 -34.14 -44.96 1.45
CA PHE A 5 -33.80 -44.37 2.76
C PHE A 5 -32.61 -43.40 2.68
N HIS A 6 -32.57 -42.19 3.25
CA HIS A 6 -33.49 -41.19 3.81
C HIS A 6 -32.56 -40.12 4.44
N ARG A 7 -33.05 -38.90 4.75
CA ARG A 7 -32.34 -37.77 5.41
C ARG A 7 -31.43 -36.97 4.45
N PHE A 8 -31.26 -35.65 4.54
CA PHE A 8 -31.78 -34.56 5.40
C PHE A 8 -31.59 -33.24 4.60
N TYR A 9 -32.32 -32.12 4.78
CA TYR A 9 -33.48 -31.80 5.62
C TYR A 9 -34.17 -30.49 5.11
N LEU A 10 -35.25 -30.04 5.77
CA LEU A 10 -35.78 -28.66 5.83
C LEU A 10 -36.01 -27.86 4.53
N LEU A 11 -37.28 -27.83 4.10
CA LEU A 11 -37.90 -26.55 3.72
C LEU A 11 -37.89 -25.64 4.95
N SER A 12 -37.40 -24.40 4.82
CA SER A 12 -37.91 -23.17 5.46
C SER A 12 -36.80 -22.10 5.52
N SER A 13 -36.87 -21.11 4.61
CA SER A 13 -37.31 -19.77 4.99
C SER A 13 -37.32 -18.85 3.76
N PRO A 14 -38.34 -17.98 3.61
CA PRO A 14 -38.34 -16.97 2.56
C PRO A 14 -37.29 -15.89 2.82
N ILE A 15 -36.88 -15.22 1.75
CA ILE A 15 -36.01 -14.04 1.79
C ILE A 15 -36.62 -13.01 2.75
N LEU A 16 -35.84 -12.61 3.77
CA LEU A 16 -36.21 -11.50 4.63
C LEU A 16 -36.06 -10.21 3.82
N GLN A 17 -37.17 -9.74 3.25
CA GLN A 17 -37.28 -8.41 2.68
C GLN A 17 -37.00 -7.41 3.80
N VAL A 18 -35.81 -6.80 3.79
CA VAL A 18 -35.52 -5.66 4.67
C VAL A 18 -36.46 -4.53 4.24
N PRO A 19 -37.28 -3.97 5.16
CA PRO A 19 -38.12 -2.83 4.81
C PRO A 19 -37.21 -1.65 4.44
N ASN A 20 -37.58 -0.96 3.36
CA ASN A 20 -36.92 0.26 2.92
C ASN A 20 -37.25 1.39 3.92
N GLU A 21 -36.51 1.43 5.03
CA GLU A 21 -36.46 2.58 5.93
C GLU A 21 -36.10 3.81 5.09
N ALA A 22 -36.94 4.84 5.20
CA ALA A 22 -36.85 5.99 4.33
C ALA A 22 -35.47 6.65 4.47
N ALA A 23 -34.80 6.87 3.33
CA ALA A 23 -33.59 7.68 3.30
C ALA A 23 -33.92 9.07 3.85
N THR A 24 -33.54 9.32 5.11
CA THR A 24 -33.45 10.67 5.62
C THR A 24 -32.43 11.42 4.78
N PRO A 25 -32.71 12.66 4.35
CA PRO A 25 -31.75 13.42 3.56
C PRO A 25 -30.51 13.66 4.42
N VAL A 26 -29.43 12.95 4.12
CA VAL A 26 -28.13 13.20 4.72
C VAL A 26 -27.66 14.53 4.14
N ASP A 27 -27.75 15.59 4.94
CA ASP A 27 -27.32 16.93 4.55
C ASP A 27 -25.87 16.88 4.04
N PRO A 28 -25.56 17.51 2.89
CA PRO A 28 -24.18 17.60 2.43
C PRO A 28 -23.39 18.50 3.39
N SER A 29 -22.69 17.89 4.35
CA SER A 29 -21.75 18.59 5.22
C SER A 29 -20.83 19.50 4.40
N PRO A 30 -20.66 20.78 4.80
CA PRO A 30 -20.03 21.78 3.96
C PRO A 30 -18.59 21.40 3.61
N GLY A 31 -18.28 21.47 2.31
CA GLY A 31 -17.00 21.03 1.78
C GLY A 31 -15.83 21.80 2.38
N LEU A 32 -14.87 21.06 2.93
CA LEU A 32 -13.53 21.59 3.18
C LEU A 32 -12.74 21.53 1.87
N GLU A 33 -12.66 22.66 1.16
CA GLU A 33 -11.76 22.79 0.01
C GLU A 33 -10.32 22.53 0.44
N PHE A 34 -9.72 21.44 -0.06
CA PHE A 34 -8.29 21.19 0.09
C PHE A 34 -7.50 22.07 -0.88
N ASP A 35 -7.25 23.29 -0.41
CA ASP A 35 -6.51 24.34 -1.09
C ASP A 35 -5.05 23.90 -1.37
N TYR A 36 -4.78 23.31 -2.54
CA TYR A 36 -3.44 22.91 -3.01
C TYR A 36 -2.59 24.14 -3.40
N ARG A 37 -2.33 25.02 -2.42
CA ARG A 37 -1.59 26.26 -2.61
C ARG A 37 -0.08 26.02 -2.78
N LYS A 38 0.28 25.70 -4.02
CA LYS A 38 1.57 25.94 -4.70
C LYS A 38 2.43 27.04 -4.04
N LYS A 39 3.54 26.66 -3.41
CA LYS A 39 4.60 27.59 -2.97
C LYS A 39 5.92 27.32 -3.72
N LYS A 40 6.40 28.34 -4.44
CA LYS A 40 7.68 28.35 -5.15
C LYS A 40 8.45 29.62 -4.76
N LYS A 41 9.57 29.47 -4.04
CA LYS A 41 10.90 30.11 -4.28
C LYS A 41 11.78 30.14 -3.02
N MET A 42 12.94 29.50 -3.15
CA MET A 42 14.29 30.02 -2.89
C MET A 42 14.50 31.00 -1.72
N SER A 43 15.24 30.54 -0.70
CA SER A 43 16.50 31.18 -0.32
C SER A 43 17.46 30.10 0.18
N GLY A 44 18.73 30.16 -0.24
CA GLY A 44 19.75 29.20 0.18
C GLY A 44 20.45 29.66 1.46
N ASN A 45 20.90 28.70 2.27
CA ASN A 45 21.90 28.97 3.30
C ASN A 45 22.81 27.73 3.45
N THR A 46 24.05 27.85 2.98
CA THR A 46 25.11 26.86 3.20
C THR A 46 25.88 27.22 4.46
N PRO A 47 25.95 26.35 5.49
CA PRO A 47 26.93 26.51 6.56
C PRO A 47 28.28 25.97 6.11
N ALA A 48 29.32 26.80 6.18
CA ALA A 48 30.68 26.40 5.86
C ALA A 48 31.26 25.46 6.94
N THR A 49 31.91 24.37 6.52
CA THR A 49 32.66 23.49 7.41
C THR A 49 34.07 24.03 7.65
N ALA A 50 34.25 24.75 8.76
CA ALA A 50 35.57 25.09 9.29
C ALA A 50 36.14 23.91 10.09
N ALA A 51 37.40 23.55 9.83
CA ALA A 51 38.10 22.51 10.58
C ALA A 51 38.84 23.09 11.79
N SER A 52 38.69 22.47 12.97
CA SER A 52 39.69 22.52 14.04
C SER A 52 39.57 21.30 14.95
N SER A 53 40.68 20.93 15.59
CA SER A 53 40.88 19.64 16.25
C SER A 53 41.33 19.80 17.71
N SER A 54 40.71 19.10 18.67
CA SER A 54 41.42 18.50 19.84
C SER A 54 40.52 17.74 20.83
N LYS A 55 40.49 16.40 20.67
CA LYS A 55 40.65 15.35 21.71
C LYS A 55 40.25 15.61 23.19
N SER A 56 39.24 14.88 23.67
CA SER A 56 39.21 14.28 25.02
C SER A 56 38.29 13.05 25.09
N LYS A 57 38.51 12.17 26.09
CA LYS A 57 37.92 10.82 26.23
C LYS A 57 36.59 10.83 27.01
N ALA A 58 35.60 10.05 26.57
CA ALA A 58 34.61 9.40 27.45
C ALA A 58 33.99 8.18 26.74
N ALA A 59 33.55 7.17 27.49
CA ALA A 59 32.95 5.94 26.95
C ALA A 59 31.42 6.03 26.93
N GLY A 60 30.78 5.39 25.94
CA GLY A 60 29.32 5.32 25.82
C GLY A 60 28.82 5.52 24.39
N THR A 61 28.94 4.49 23.53
CA THR A 61 28.39 4.54 22.17
C THR A 61 26.89 4.22 22.19
N SER A 62 26.09 5.13 22.76
CA SER A 62 24.71 5.29 22.30
C SER A 62 24.78 5.93 20.92
N GLN A 63 24.63 5.14 19.85
CA GLN A 63 24.42 5.71 18.53
C GLN A 63 23.23 6.67 18.61
N PRO A 64 23.31 7.89 18.04
CA PRO A 64 22.12 8.70 17.87
C PRO A 64 21.13 7.85 17.08
N GLN A 65 19.93 7.63 17.62
CA GLN A 65 18.83 7.09 16.83
C GLN A 65 18.56 8.10 15.72
N GLU A 66 19.15 7.85 14.56
CA GLU A 66 18.93 8.61 13.35
C GLU A 66 17.41 8.59 13.15
N LYS A 67 16.78 9.78 13.26
CA LYS A 67 15.32 9.90 13.30
C LYS A 67 14.77 9.26 12.03
N ARG A 68 14.29 8.02 12.15
CA ARG A 68 13.69 7.27 11.05
C ARG A 68 12.61 8.18 10.47
N LYS A 69 12.80 8.60 9.22
CA LYS A 69 11.82 9.43 8.55
C LYS A 69 10.59 8.56 8.40
N THR A 70 9.51 8.93 9.08
CA THR A 70 8.20 8.30 8.96
C THR A 70 7.78 8.42 7.50
N LEU A 71 7.72 7.30 6.78
CA LEU A 71 7.49 7.25 5.33
C LEU A 71 6.00 7.09 5.04
N PHE A 72 5.32 6.24 5.79
CA PHE A 72 4.02 5.69 5.39
C PHE A 72 2.86 6.04 6.33
N GLN A 73 3.10 6.67 7.49
CA GLN A 73 2.07 6.86 8.53
C GLN A 73 0.74 7.42 8.04
N LYS A 74 0.76 8.43 7.16
CA LYS A 74 -0.48 8.99 6.60
C LYS A 74 -1.22 7.97 5.72
N GLU A 75 -0.52 7.24 4.88
CA GLU A 75 -1.13 6.24 3.99
C GLU A 75 -1.63 5.04 4.79
N LEU A 76 -0.88 4.65 5.82
CA LEU A 76 -1.18 3.56 6.73
C LEU A 76 -2.43 3.81 7.58
N GLN A 77 -2.66 5.04 8.05
CA GLN A 77 -3.91 5.42 8.72
C GLN A 77 -5.14 5.19 7.84
N HIS A 78 -5.10 5.64 6.57
CA HIS A 78 -6.21 5.39 5.63
C HIS A 78 -6.38 3.90 5.33
N MET A 79 -5.28 3.14 5.26
CA MET A 79 -5.32 1.69 5.07
C MET A 79 -5.94 0.97 6.28
N MET A 80 -5.55 1.32 7.50
CA MET A 80 -6.09 0.78 8.75
C MET A 80 -7.60 1.04 8.85
N TYR A 81 -8.04 2.28 8.59
CA TYR A 81 -9.47 2.62 8.50
C TYR A 81 -10.19 1.80 7.42
N GLY A 82 -9.56 1.59 6.25
CA GLY A 82 -10.09 0.73 5.17
C GLY A 82 -10.21 -0.76 5.54
N PHE A 83 -9.49 -1.22 6.57
CA PHE A 83 -9.63 -2.55 7.17
C PHE A 83 -10.57 -2.58 8.39
N GLY A 84 -11.18 -1.46 8.76
CA GLY A 84 -12.17 -1.35 9.84
C GLY A 84 -11.62 -0.85 11.19
N ASP A 85 -10.41 -0.29 11.22
CA ASP A 85 -9.86 0.42 12.38
C ASP A 85 -10.48 1.84 12.54
N GLU A 86 -10.11 2.56 13.60
CA GLU A 86 -10.54 3.95 13.81
C GLU A 86 -9.98 4.90 12.73
N GLN A 87 -10.69 6.01 12.46
CA GLN A 87 -10.24 7.05 11.53
C GLN A 87 -8.95 7.74 12.00
N ASN A 88 -8.76 7.88 13.32
CA ASN A 88 -7.61 8.52 13.95
C ASN A 88 -6.95 7.53 14.94
N PRO A 89 -6.31 6.45 14.45
CA PRO A 89 -5.73 5.43 15.32
C PRO A 89 -4.55 6.01 16.13
N LEU A 90 -4.23 5.38 17.26
CA LEU A 90 -3.14 5.82 18.13
C LEU A 90 -1.81 5.89 17.36
N PRO A 91 -1.02 6.97 17.53
CA PRO A 91 0.22 7.16 16.76
C PRO A 91 1.27 6.07 17.06
N GLU A 92 1.24 5.49 18.26
CA GLU A 92 2.07 4.34 18.64
C GLU A 92 1.72 3.08 17.82
N THR A 93 0.42 2.82 17.60
CA THR A 93 -0.04 1.73 16.74
C THR A 93 0.41 1.93 15.30
N VAL A 94 0.24 3.15 14.75
CA VAL A 94 0.66 3.46 13.38
C VAL A 94 2.17 3.30 13.21
N ALA A 95 2.97 3.74 14.19
CA ALA A 95 4.42 3.56 14.18
C ALA A 95 4.84 2.07 14.26
N LEU A 96 4.18 1.27 15.11
CA LEU A 96 4.44 -0.16 15.21
C LEU A 96 4.08 -0.91 13.91
N VAL A 97 2.95 -0.60 13.29
CA VAL A 97 2.55 -1.20 12.01
C VAL A 97 3.49 -0.73 10.89
N GLU A 98 4.00 0.51 10.91
CA GLU A 98 5.02 1.00 9.99
C GLU A 98 6.33 0.17 10.09
N ASP A 99 6.83 -0.08 11.31
CA ASP A 99 8.01 -0.93 11.52
C ASP A 99 7.77 -2.38 11.04
N ILE A 100 6.61 -2.98 11.34
CA ILE A 100 6.24 -4.34 10.88
C ILE A 100 6.17 -4.42 9.34
N VAL A 101 5.59 -3.41 8.69
CA VAL A 101 5.48 -3.36 7.22
C VAL A 101 6.86 -3.20 6.59
N VAL A 102 7.73 -2.36 7.14
CA VAL A 102 9.11 -2.19 6.66
C VAL A 102 9.89 -3.51 6.80
N GLU A 103 9.81 -4.18 7.95
CA GLU A 103 10.42 -5.50 8.17
C GLU A 103 9.92 -6.52 7.13
N TYR A 104 8.60 -6.66 6.97
CA TYR A 104 7.99 -7.59 6.02
C TYR A 104 8.44 -7.34 4.56
N VAL A 105 8.47 -6.08 4.12
CA VAL A 105 8.88 -5.73 2.74
C VAL A 105 10.37 -6.00 2.53
N THR A 106 11.22 -5.69 3.52
CA THR A 106 12.66 -6.01 3.47
C THR A 106 12.87 -7.53 3.36
N ASP A 107 12.22 -8.30 4.21
CA ASP A 107 12.31 -9.76 4.26
C ASP A 107 11.82 -10.43 2.97
N LEU A 108 10.70 -9.96 2.43
CA LEU A 108 10.15 -10.45 1.15
C LEU A 108 11.09 -10.12 -0.01
N THR A 109 11.70 -8.94 0.00
CA THR A 109 12.65 -8.50 -1.04
C THR A 109 13.93 -9.33 -1.01
N HIS A 110 14.50 -9.62 0.17
CA HIS A 110 15.66 -10.51 0.29
C HIS A 110 15.36 -11.91 -0.27
N LYS A 111 14.22 -12.51 0.13
CA LYS A 111 13.78 -13.82 -0.40
C LYS A 111 13.57 -13.82 -1.91
N ALA A 112 13.10 -12.70 -2.49
CA ALA A 112 12.92 -12.57 -3.94
C ALA A 112 14.29 -12.41 -4.64
N GLN A 113 15.20 -11.66 -4.03
CA GLN A 113 16.56 -11.47 -4.51
C GLN A 113 17.36 -12.78 -4.49
N GLU A 114 17.19 -13.67 -3.51
CA GLU A 114 17.83 -15.00 -3.50
C GLU A 114 17.43 -15.85 -4.74
N ILE A 115 16.18 -15.74 -5.18
CA ILE A 115 15.67 -16.40 -6.40
C ILE A 115 16.27 -15.73 -7.64
N GLY A 116 16.12 -14.40 -7.74
CA GLY A 116 16.60 -13.59 -8.88
C GLY A 116 18.13 -13.56 -9.04
N SER A 117 18.88 -13.82 -7.96
CA SER A 117 20.36 -13.85 -7.97
C SER A 117 20.93 -14.86 -8.97
N LYS A 118 20.23 -15.98 -9.21
CA LYS A 118 20.61 -16.97 -10.24
C LYS A 118 20.56 -16.41 -11.67
N ARG A 119 19.74 -15.37 -11.90
CA ARG A 119 19.62 -14.61 -13.16
C ARG A 119 20.42 -13.31 -13.16
N GLY A 120 21.04 -12.94 -12.03
CA GLY A 120 21.71 -11.65 -11.85
C GLY A 120 20.78 -10.42 -11.84
N ARG A 121 19.46 -10.61 -11.78
CA ARG A 121 18.47 -9.51 -11.71
C ARG A 121 17.17 -9.95 -11.04
N LEU A 122 16.60 -9.04 -10.25
CA LEU A 122 15.29 -9.19 -9.61
C LEU A 122 14.16 -8.83 -10.60
N LEU A 123 13.10 -9.62 -10.64
CA LEU A 123 11.92 -9.43 -11.48
C LEU A 123 10.61 -9.58 -10.67
N VAL A 124 9.50 -9.11 -11.26
CA VAL A 124 8.15 -9.27 -10.70
C VAL A 124 7.80 -10.76 -10.52
N ASP A 125 8.25 -11.62 -11.43
CA ASP A 125 8.02 -13.07 -11.36
C ASP A 125 8.62 -13.73 -10.10
N ASP A 126 9.71 -13.17 -9.55
CA ASP A 126 10.34 -13.68 -8.33
C ASP A 126 9.42 -13.46 -7.11
N PHE A 127 8.72 -12.31 -7.06
CA PHE A 127 7.70 -12.04 -6.05
C PHE A 127 6.45 -12.91 -6.25
N LEU A 128 5.99 -13.08 -7.50
CA LEU A 128 4.87 -13.98 -7.84
C LEU A 128 5.18 -15.44 -7.44
N TYR A 129 6.44 -15.87 -7.56
CA TYR A 129 6.89 -17.19 -7.12
C TYR A 129 6.82 -17.35 -5.60
N LEU A 130 7.17 -16.33 -4.81
CA LEU A 130 7.08 -16.41 -3.35
C LEU A 130 5.64 -16.53 -2.86
N ILE A 131 4.73 -15.71 -3.41
CA ILE A 131 3.32 -15.71 -2.98
C ILE A 131 2.50 -16.87 -3.57
N ARG A 132 3.09 -17.73 -4.41
CA ARG A 132 2.36 -18.75 -5.20
C ARG A 132 1.52 -19.76 -4.40
N LYS A 133 1.74 -19.87 -3.09
CA LYS A 133 0.97 -20.73 -2.18
C LYS A 133 -0.33 -20.08 -1.69
N ASP A 134 -0.41 -18.75 -1.73
CA ASP A 134 -1.56 -17.95 -1.32
C ASP A 134 -2.35 -17.55 -2.58
N LEU A 135 -3.27 -18.41 -3.00
CA LEU A 135 -4.02 -18.24 -4.25
C LEU A 135 -4.83 -16.92 -4.30
N PRO A 136 -5.52 -16.46 -3.23
CA PRO A 136 -6.18 -15.16 -3.21
C PRO A 136 -5.21 -14.00 -3.50
N LYS A 137 -4.07 -13.92 -2.81
CA LYS A 137 -3.08 -12.86 -3.05
C LYS A 137 -2.47 -12.94 -4.46
N LEU A 138 -2.12 -14.16 -4.90
CA LEU A 138 -1.55 -14.39 -6.22
C LEU A 138 -2.50 -13.96 -7.36
N ASN A 139 -3.78 -14.29 -7.26
CA ASN A 139 -4.79 -13.89 -8.24
C ASN A 139 -4.94 -12.36 -8.26
N ARG A 140 -5.03 -11.73 -7.08
CA ARG A 140 -5.12 -10.28 -6.98
C ARG A 140 -3.92 -9.55 -7.58
N CYS A 141 -2.71 -10.08 -7.39
CA CYS A 141 -1.51 -9.54 -8.04
C CYS A 141 -1.58 -9.64 -9.58
N ARG A 142 -2.08 -10.75 -10.13
CA ARG A 142 -2.23 -10.91 -11.59
C ARG A 142 -3.25 -9.94 -12.19
N GLU A 143 -4.40 -9.78 -11.55
CA GLU A 143 -5.43 -8.79 -11.94
C GLU A 143 -4.81 -7.38 -12.03
N LEU A 144 -4.14 -6.94 -10.96
CA LEU A 144 -3.54 -5.61 -10.89
C LEU A 144 -2.44 -5.40 -11.93
N LEU A 145 -1.63 -6.42 -12.22
CA LEU A 145 -0.61 -6.35 -13.27
C LEU A 145 -1.23 -6.23 -14.67
N ALA A 146 -2.29 -7.00 -14.95
CA ALA A 146 -3.01 -6.95 -16.23
C ALA A 146 -3.69 -5.57 -16.44
N MET A 147 -4.41 -5.06 -15.44
CA MET A 147 -5.02 -3.72 -15.50
C MET A 147 -3.97 -2.62 -15.68
N GLN A 148 -2.82 -2.74 -15.02
CA GLN A 148 -1.72 -1.78 -15.17
C GLN A 148 -1.10 -1.85 -16.58
N GLU A 149 -1.08 -3.01 -17.23
CA GLU A 149 -0.65 -3.14 -18.62
C GLU A 149 -1.66 -2.54 -19.60
N GLU A 150 -2.96 -2.81 -19.43
CA GLU A 150 -4.05 -2.19 -20.20
C GLU A 150 -3.99 -0.65 -20.13
N LEU A 151 -3.86 -0.08 -18.93
CA LEU A 151 -3.70 1.36 -18.74
C LEU A 151 -2.43 1.93 -19.41
N LYS A 152 -1.35 1.15 -19.51
CA LYS A 152 -0.13 1.54 -20.23
C LYS A 152 -0.31 1.46 -21.75
N GLN A 153 -1.07 0.49 -22.25
CA GLN A 153 -1.39 0.38 -23.68
C GLN A 153 -2.32 1.52 -24.11
N ALA A 154 -3.38 1.80 -23.36
CA ALA A 154 -4.31 2.90 -23.62
C ALA A 154 -3.58 4.25 -23.73
N ARG A 155 -2.69 4.57 -22.77
CA ARG A 155 -1.88 5.81 -22.81
C ARG A 155 -1.00 5.91 -24.06
N LYS A 156 -0.41 4.80 -24.50
CA LYS A 156 0.46 4.76 -25.68
C LYS A 156 -0.27 4.97 -26.99
N ALA A 157 -1.54 4.57 -27.10
CA ALA A 157 -2.32 4.79 -28.32
C ALA A 157 -2.43 6.29 -28.63
N PHE A 158 -2.81 7.09 -27.64
CA PHE A 158 -2.94 8.54 -27.79
C PHE A 158 -1.61 9.28 -28.07
N ASP A 159 -0.47 8.76 -27.58
CA ASP A 159 0.87 9.32 -27.85
C ASP A 159 1.36 9.06 -29.31
N VAL A 160 0.76 8.10 -30.02
CA VAL A 160 1.12 7.78 -31.42
C VAL A 160 0.31 8.64 -32.39
N ASP A 161 -0.99 8.83 -32.11
CA ASP A 161 -1.91 9.60 -32.94
C ASP A 161 -1.45 11.08 -33.14
N GLU A 162 -0.78 11.68 -32.15
CA GLU A 162 -0.25 13.06 -32.25
C GLU A 162 0.98 13.17 -33.18
N LYS A 163 1.68 12.06 -33.48
CA LYS A 163 2.89 12.08 -34.32
C LYS A 163 2.65 11.80 -35.79
N GLU A 164 1.66 10.96 -36.14
CA GLU A 164 1.33 10.69 -37.55
C GLU A 164 0.53 11.82 -38.23
N LEU A 165 0.15 12.88 -37.50
CA LEU A 165 -0.60 14.04 -38.02
C LEU A 165 0.26 15.28 -38.31
N VAL A 166 1.60 15.16 -38.26
CA VAL A 166 2.54 16.30 -38.41
C VAL A 166 3.50 16.14 -39.60
N ASP A 167 3.48 14.98 -40.28
CA ASP A 167 4.25 14.69 -41.51
C ASP A 167 3.35 14.69 -42.78
#